data_AF-A0A4Y2S738-F1
#
_entry.id   AF-A0A4Y2S738-F1
#
_cell.length_a   1.000
_cell.length_b   1.000
_cell.length_c   1.000
_cell.angle_alpha   90.00
_cell.angle_beta   90.00
_cell.angle_gamma   90.00
#
_symmetry.space_group_name_H-M   'P 1'
#
loop_
_entity.id
_entity.type
_entity.pdbx_description
1 polymer ?
#
loop_
_entity_poly.entity_id
_entity_poly.type
_entity_poly.pdbx_seq_one_letter_code
_entity_poly.pdbx_strand_id
1 'polypeptide(L)'
;MFNFYRCFIPKAAHILAPIVQFLEGHTNKKKSRSSVCTSFEQLKWNENSEQAFIAAKNAIAEATLLRHPIPGAQLSLWVDASDVAIGGTLSQLSQGKWEPIAFFSMKLNKSQQKWSTYDR
;
A
#
# COMPACT_ATOMS: atom_id res chain seq x y z
N MET A 1 10.42 -5.75 -5.37
CA MET A 1 9.90 -7.08 -4.93
C MET A 1 8.57 -6.96 -4.17
N PHE A 2 8.47 -6.11 -3.13
CA PHE A 2 7.24 -5.96 -2.33
C PHE A 2 5.95 -5.75 -3.14
N ASN A 3 6.00 -4.92 -4.21
CA ASN A 3 4.84 -4.67 -5.07
C ASN A 3 4.25 -5.93 -5.72
N PHE A 4 5.05 -6.97 -5.99
CA PHE A 4 4.55 -8.22 -6.55
C PHE A 4 3.69 -8.98 -5.53
N TYR A 5 4.09 -8.96 -4.25
CA TYR A 5 3.37 -9.62 -3.16
C TYR A 5 2.27 -8.76 -2.54
N ARG A 6 1.99 -7.58 -3.10
CA ARG A 6 1.08 -6.60 -2.50
C ARG A 6 -0.34 -7.10 -2.33
N CYS A 7 -0.80 -8.03 -3.18
CA CYS A 7 -2.12 -8.65 -3.07
C CYS A 7 -2.22 -9.73 -1.99
N PHE A 8 -1.11 -10.18 -1.42
CA PHE A 8 -1.05 -11.15 -0.32
C PHE A 8 -0.92 -10.48 1.05
N ILE A 9 -0.75 -9.16 1.08
CA ILE A 9 -0.46 -8.40 2.29
C ILE A 9 -1.64 -7.47 2.59
N PRO A 10 -2.35 -7.66 3.70
CA PRO A 10 -3.37 -6.70 4.13
C PRO A 10 -2.70 -5.36 4.49
N LYS A 11 -3.39 -4.25 4.18
CA LYS A 11 -2.94 -2.88 4.53
C LYS A 11 -1.55 -2.51 4.01
N ALA A 12 -1.14 -3.09 2.89
CA ALA A 12 0.19 -2.90 2.30
C ALA A 12 0.58 -1.43 2.08
N ALA A 13 -0.38 -0.55 1.71
CA ALA A 13 -0.12 0.87 1.52
C ALA A 13 0.19 1.61 2.82
N HIS A 14 -0.43 1.22 3.94
CA HIS A 14 -0.11 1.78 5.26
C HIS A 14 1.29 1.39 5.70
N ILE A 15 1.68 0.13 5.53
CA ILE A 15 3.02 -0.38 5.89
C ILE A 15 4.10 0.39 5.11
N LEU A 16 3.88 0.62 3.82
CA LEU A 16 4.84 1.35 2.98
C LEU A 16 4.77 2.87 3.09
N ALA A 17 3.75 3.44 3.75
CA ALA A 17 3.51 4.88 3.75
C ALA A 17 4.73 5.70 4.22
N PRO A 18 5.46 5.32 5.30
CA PRO A 18 6.65 6.05 5.76
C PRO A 18 7.79 6.00 4.75
N ILE A 19 8.01 4.86 4.10
CA ILE A 19 9.05 4.68 3.08
C ILE A 19 8.72 5.51 1.84
N VAL A 20 7.45 5.52 1.41
CA VAL A 20 7.03 6.33 0.25
C VAL A 20 7.19 7.81 0.57
N GLN A 21 6.78 8.26 1.77
CA GLN A 21 6.94 9.64 2.21
C GLN A 21 8.41 10.06 2.27
N PHE A 22 9.30 9.16 2.71
CA PHE A 22 10.75 9.40 2.70
C PHE A 22 11.31 9.68 1.30
N LEU A 23 10.70 9.12 0.25
CA LEU A 23 11.09 9.36 -1.15
C LEU A 23 10.42 10.61 -1.76
N GLU A 24 9.36 11.14 -1.15
CA GLU A 24 8.65 12.33 -1.62
C GLU A 24 9.58 13.56 -1.53
N GLY A 25 10.04 14.07 -2.68
CA GLY A 25 10.93 15.24 -2.76
C GLY A 25 12.28 14.94 -3.41
N HIS A 26 12.76 13.70 -3.33
CA HIS A 26 14.02 13.24 -3.92
C HIS A 26 13.86 12.71 -5.36
N THR A 27 12.84 13.17 -6.08
CA THR A 27 12.66 12.80 -7.48
C THR A 27 13.80 13.37 -8.31
N ASN A 28 14.46 12.53 -9.11
CA ASN A 28 15.34 12.96 -10.21
C ASN A 28 14.49 13.76 -11.22
N LYS A 29 14.21 15.03 -10.92
CA LYS A 29 13.65 15.97 -11.88
C LYS A 29 14.68 16.05 -13.00
N LYS A 30 14.35 15.50 -14.18
CA LYS A 30 15.09 15.82 -15.41
C LYS A 30 15.18 17.35 -15.47
N LYS A 31 16.41 17.84 -15.39
CA LYS A 31 16.83 19.24 -15.38
C LYS A 31 15.88 20.12 -16.20
N SER A 32 15.10 20.98 -15.53
CA SER A 32 14.79 22.28 -16.12
C SER A 32 16.11 23.06 -16.14
N ARG A 33 16.47 23.64 -17.29
CA ARG A 33 17.77 24.27 -17.57
C ARG A 33 18.05 25.57 -16.79
N SER A 34 17.37 25.84 -15.70
CA SER A 34 17.65 27.03 -14.89
C SER A 34 17.41 26.76 -13.41
N SER A 35 18.27 27.37 -12.61
CA SER A 35 18.37 27.35 -11.15
C SER A 35 18.98 26.10 -10.49
N VAL A 36 20.30 26.19 -10.29
CA VAL A 36 21.05 25.74 -9.11
C VAL A 36 20.69 24.34 -8.58
N CYS A 37 21.52 23.36 -8.95
CA CYS A 37 21.60 22.06 -8.28
C CYS A 37 21.92 22.27 -6.79
N THR A 38 20.88 22.40 -5.96
CA THR A 38 21.01 22.36 -4.51
C THR A 38 20.98 20.88 -4.10
N SER A 39 22.19 20.35 -3.98
CA SER A 39 22.61 19.15 -3.24
C SER A 39 21.93 17.81 -3.54
N PHE A 40 22.78 16.78 -3.68
CA PHE A 40 22.52 15.49 -3.05
C PHE A 40 22.13 15.73 -1.58
N GLU A 41 20.89 16.09 -1.29
CA GLU A 41 20.36 15.93 0.06
C GLU A 41 20.39 14.43 0.30
N GLN A 42 21.37 13.98 1.09
CA GLN A 42 21.46 12.60 1.51
C GLN A 42 20.11 12.22 2.11
N LEU A 43 19.49 11.21 1.51
CA LEU A 43 18.33 10.51 2.05
C LEU A 43 18.69 10.06 3.47
N LYS A 44 18.29 10.84 4.48
CA LYS A 44 18.56 10.57 5.89
C LYS A 44 17.58 9.51 6.38
N TRP A 45 18.00 8.25 6.29
CA TRP A 45 17.22 7.13 6.78
C TRP A 45 16.82 7.36 8.25
N ASN A 46 15.52 7.46 8.50
CA ASN A 46 14.98 7.72 9.82
C ASN A 46 14.44 6.43 10.45
N GLU A 47 14.23 6.46 11.76
CA GLU A 47 13.76 5.29 12.52
C GLU A 47 12.39 4.78 12.02
N ASN A 48 11.49 5.70 11.64
CA ASN A 48 10.18 5.34 11.08
C ASN A 48 10.30 4.56 9.76
N SER A 49 11.26 4.91 8.90
CA SER A 49 11.51 4.20 7.64
C SER A 49 12.14 2.83 7.88
N GLU A 50 13.03 2.72 8.87
CA GLU A 50 13.59 1.43 9.29
C GLU A 50 12.48 0.50 9.82
N GLN A 51 11.63 1.00 10.72
CA GLN A 51 10.51 0.23 11.25
C GLN A 51 9.54 -0.21 10.16
N ALA A 52 9.19 0.70 9.24
CA ALA A 52 8.35 0.36 8.09
C ALA A 52 9.01 -0.68 7.17
N PHE A 53 10.33 -0.62 7.00
CA PHE A 53 11.07 -1.59 6.18
C PHE A 53 11.11 -2.97 6.84
N ILE A 54 11.32 -3.03 8.16
CA ILE A 54 11.23 -4.27 8.94
C ILE A 54 9.81 -4.85 8.87
N ALA A 55 8.79 -4.01 9.08
CA ALA A 55 7.39 -4.42 8.98
C ALA A 55 7.05 -4.95 7.58
N ALA A 56 7.57 -4.33 6.52
CA ALA A 56 7.39 -4.79 5.15
C ALA A 56 8.02 -6.17 4.90
N LYS A 57 9.20 -6.44 5.47
CA LYS A 57 9.83 -7.77 5.40
C LYS A 57 8.99 -8.81 6.13
N ASN A 58 8.56 -8.51 7.35
CA ASN A 58 7.74 -9.42 8.16
C ASN A 58 6.40 -9.70 7.47
N ALA A 59 5.77 -8.68 6.88
CA ALA A 59 4.52 -8.85 6.14
C ALA A 59 4.65 -9.78 4.92
N ILE A 60 5.82 -9.80 4.26
CA ILE A 60 6.09 -10.78 3.19
C ILE A 60 6.29 -12.18 3.79
N ALA A 61 7.03 -12.28 4.90
CA ALA A 61 7.30 -13.56 5.56
C ALA A 61 6.03 -14.21 6.12
N GLU A 62 5.11 -13.40 6.65
CA GLU A 62 3.83 -13.80 7.25
C GLU A 62 2.66 -13.62 6.28
N ALA A 63 2.93 -13.57 4.97
CA ALA A 63 1.91 -13.32 3.96
C ALA A 63 0.74 -14.30 4.10
N THR A 64 -0.48 -13.78 4.04
CA THR A 64 -1.68 -14.57 4.30
C THR A 64 -1.90 -15.59 3.18
N LEU A 65 -2.31 -16.80 3.54
CA LEU A 65 -2.66 -17.83 2.57
C LEU A 65 -3.96 -17.45 1.85
N LEU A 66 -3.83 -17.08 0.57
CA LEU A 66 -4.95 -16.78 -0.31
C LEU A 66 -5.49 -18.05 -0.97
N ARG A 67 -6.76 -18.01 -1.38
CA ARG A 67 -7.42 -19.13 -2.06
C ARG A 67 -7.57 -18.85 -3.54
N HIS A 68 -7.43 -19.91 -4.33
CA HIS A 68 -7.65 -19.83 -5.77
C HIS A 68 -9.11 -19.48 -6.06
N PRO A 69 -9.38 -18.57 -7.03
CA PRO A 69 -10.73 -18.25 -7.45
C PRO A 69 -11.48 -19.51 -7.91
N ILE A 70 -12.70 -19.70 -7.39
CA ILE A 70 -13.61 -20.76 -7.81
C ILE A 70 -14.61 -20.15 -8.81
N PRO A 71 -14.65 -20.59 -10.07
CA PRO A 71 -15.62 -20.10 -11.05
C PRO A 71 -17.06 -20.27 -10.55
N GLY A 72 -17.84 -19.18 -10.58
CA GLY A 72 -19.24 -19.19 -10.16
C GLY A 72 -19.48 -19.14 -8.65
N ALA A 73 -18.44 -19.14 -7.82
CA ALA A 73 -18.60 -18.92 -6.38
C ALA A 73 -19.09 -17.51 -6.08
N GLN A 74 -19.91 -17.36 -5.03
CA GLN A 74 -20.35 -16.05 -4.59
C GLN A 74 -19.16 -15.25 -4.10
N LEU A 75 -19.01 -14.04 -4.62
CA LEU A 75 -17.97 -13.10 -4.23
C LEU A 75 -18.52 -12.07 -3.25
N SER A 76 -17.65 -11.61 -2.35
CA SER A 76 -17.90 -10.49 -1.46
C SER A 76 -16.67 -9.59 -1.43
N LEU A 77 -16.90 -8.28 -1.54
CA LEU A 77 -15.86 -7.28 -1.43
C LEU A 77 -16.02 -6.54 -0.11
N TRP A 78 -15.02 -6.63 0.76
CA TRP A 78 -14.99 -5.90 2.02
C TRP A 78 -14.04 -4.73 1.85
N VAL A 79 -14.50 -3.51 2.11
CA VAL A 79 -13.72 -2.29 1.90
C VAL A 79 -13.67 -1.48 3.18
N ASP A 80 -12.55 -0.79 3.38
CA ASP A 80 -12.37 0.17 4.45
C ASP A 80 -11.48 1.32 3.95
N ALA A 81 -11.73 2.53 4.43
CA ALA A 81 -10.99 3.72 4.05
C ALA A 81 -10.58 4.50 5.29
N SER A 82 -9.32 4.93 5.31
CA SER A 82 -8.75 5.78 6.35
C SER A 82 -8.33 7.12 5.77
N ASP A 83 -7.88 8.04 6.62
CA ASP A 83 -7.31 9.33 6.19
C ASP A 83 -6.10 9.17 5.25
N VAL A 84 -5.41 8.04 5.30
CA VAL A 84 -4.14 7.83 4.59
C VAL A 84 -4.29 6.95 3.36
N ALA A 85 -5.13 5.93 3.43
CA ALA A 85 -5.23 4.89 2.40
C ALA A 85 -6.58 4.18 2.43
N ILE A 86 -6.96 3.65 1.27
CA ILE A 86 -8.10 2.76 1.06
C ILE A 86 -7.58 1.31 1.05
N GLY A 87 -8.33 0.40 1.64
CA GLY A 87 -8.07 -1.02 1.63
C GLY A 87 -9.31 -1.84 1.27
N GLY A 88 -9.07 -3.07 0.85
CA GLY A 88 -10.17 -4.02 0.72
C GLY A 88 -9.69 -5.46 0.59
N THR A 89 -10.62 -6.38 0.77
CA THR A 89 -10.43 -7.82 0.64
C THR A 89 -11.48 -8.35 -0.32
N LEU A 90 -11.04 -8.99 -1.38
CA LEU A 90 -11.90 -9.81 -2.22
C LEU A 90 -11.96 -11.21 -1.63
N SER A 91 -13.15 -11.65 -1.26
CA SER A 91 -13.39 -12.97 -0.68
C SER A 91 -14.40 -13.75 -1.51
N GLN A 92 -14.31 -15.08 -1.49
CA GLN A 92 -15.30 -15.99 -2.06
C GLN A 92 -15.93 -16.85 -0.98
N LEU A 93 -17.19 -17.24 -1.18
CA LEU A 93 -17.87 -18.20 -0.31
C LEU A 93 -17.55 -19.61 -0.80
N SER A 94 -16.90 -20.40 0.06
CA SER A 94 -16.59 -21.81 -0.19
C SER A 94 -16.96 -22.62 1.05
N GLN A 95 -17.77 -23.68 0.86
CA GLN A 95 -18.22 -24.56 1.95
C GLN A 95 -18.79 -23.82 3.17
N GLY A 96 -19.53 -22.72 2.93
CA GLY A 96 -20.13 -21.90 3.99
C GLY A 96 -19.17 -20.97 4.73
N LYS A 97 -17.91 -20.84 4.29
CA LYS A 97 -16.91 -19.93 4.86
C LYS A 97 -16.42 -18.93 3.82
N TRP A 98 -16.18 -17.69 4.26
CA TRP A 98 -15.55 -16.67 3.43
C TRP A 98 -14.03 -16.89 3.40
N GLU A 99 -13.50 -17.09 2.22
CA GLU A 99 -12.08 -17.31 1.95
C GLU A 99 -11.50 -16.12 1.17
N PRO A 100 -10.39 -15.50 1.61
CA PRO A 100 -9.79 -14.38 0.90
C PRO A 100 -9.08 -14.85 -0.38
N ILE A 101 -9.35 -14.16 -1.48
CA ILE A 101 -8.71 -14.35 -2.79
C ILE A 101 -7.56 -13.37 -2.98
N ALA A 102 -7.77 -12.10 -2.60
CA ALA A 102 -6.79 -11.03 -2.77
C ALA A 102 -7.07 -9.84 -1.86
N PHE A 103 -6.00 -9.15 -1.46
CA PHE A 103 -6.06 -7.86 -0.80
C PHE A 103 -5.79 -6.72 -1.77
N PHE A 104 -6.48 -5.62 -1.55
CA PHE A 104 -6.26 -4.35 -2.20
C PHE A 104 -5.86 -3.31 -1.15
N SER A 105 -4.91 -2.43 -1.49
CA SER A 105 -4.51 -1.33 -0.63
C SER A 105 -3.90 -0.18 -1.42
N MET A 106 -4.39 1.04 -1.27
CA MET A 106 -3.93 2.18 -2.06
C MET A 106 -3.78 3.41 -1.18
N LYS A 107 -2.60 4.04 -1.22
CA LYS A 107 -2.37 5.32 -0.55
C LYS A 107 -3.15 6.40 -1.28
N LEU A 108 -3.90 7.20 -0.53
CA LEU A 108 -4.58 8.37 -1.05
C LEU A 108 -3.58 9.45 -1.40
N ASN A 109 -3.78 10.13 -2.53
CA ASN A 109 -2.99 11.31 -2.88
C ASN A 109 -3.39 12.53 -2.02
N LYS A 110 -2.58 13.61 -2.03
CA LYS A 110 -2.81 14.81 -1.19
C LYS A 110 -4.19 15.46 -1.40
N SER A 111 -4.80 15.31 -2.57
CA SER A 111 -6.13 15.85 -2.85
C SER A 111 -7.22 14.93 -2.31
N GLN A 112 -7.06 13.62 -2.48
CA GLN A 112 -8.02 12.62 -2.00
C GLN A 112 -8.10 12.55 -0.48
N GLN A 113 -6.97 12.74 0.22
CA GLN A 113 -6.96 12.81 1.69
C GLN A 113 -7.81 13.97 2.24
N LYS A 114 -8.11 14.99 1.42
CA LYS A 114 -8.94 16.14 1.82
C LYS A 114 -10.43 15.97 1.50
N TRP A 115 -10.82 14.88 0.83
CA TRP A 115 -12.22 14.58 0.58
C TRP A 115 -12.98 14.36 1.91
N SER A 116 -14.30 14.47 1.87
CA SER A 116 -15.12 14.13 3.04
C SER A 116 -15.03 12.63 3.31
N THR A 117 -15.33 12.17 4.53
CA THR A 117 -15.31 10.73 4.86
C THR A 117 -16.22 9.90 3.95
N TYR A 118 -17.28 10.49 3.40
CA TYR A 118 -18.22 9.82 2.49
C TYR A 118 -17.69 9.73 1.05
N ASP A 119 -16.82 10.65 0.65
CA ASP A 119 -16.27 10.72 -0.72
C ASP A 119 -14.94 9.95 -0.86
N ARG A 120 -14.37 9.46 0.25
CA ARG A 120 -13.11 8.70 0.30
C ARG A 120 -13.28 7.22 0.00
#